data_AF-A0A0M4LFH6-F1
#
_entry.id   AF-A0A0M4LFH6-F1
#
_cell.length_a   1.000
_cell.length_b   1.000
_cell.length_c   1.000
_cell.angle_alpha   90.00
_cell.angle_beta   90.00
_cell.angle_gamma   90.00
#
_symmetry.space_group_name_H-M   'P 1'
#
loop_
_entity.id
_entity.type
_entity.pdbx_description
1 polymer ?
#
loop_
_entity_poly.entity_id
_entity_poly.type
_entity_poly.pdbx_seq_one_letter_code
_entity_poly.pdbx_strand_id
1 'polypeptide(L)'
;MGTNPAKHEQTDIDVIAADASSKTILLGECKWRNNLDETETIESLRDRVGLVRGFAATHLAVFTKKPLSKATRAKYPELIAESVDELYSTL
;
A
#
# COMPACT_ATOMS: atom_id res chain seq x y z
N MET A 1 20.81 27.46 17.47
CA MET A 1 19.60 27.25 16.66
C MET A 1 19.56 25.78 16.30
N GLY A 2 18.73 25.02 17.02
CA GLY A 2 18.67 23.58 16.91
C GLY A 2 17.76 23.16 15.77
N THR A 3 18.27 22.27 14.94
CA THR A 3 17.46 21.38 14.11
C THR A 3 18.15 20.02 14.21
N ASN A 4 17.68 19.20 15.14
CA ASN A 4 18.07 17.80 15.22
C ASN A 4 17.53 17.13 13.94
N PRO A 5 18.37 16.61 13.03
CA PRO A 5 17.98 16.14 11.70
C PRO A 5 17.39 14.73 11.72
N ALA A 6 16.87 14.29 12.86
CA ALA A 6 15.90 13.21 12.90
C ALA A 6 14.63 13.72 12.24
N LYS A 7 14.66 13.80 10.90
CA LYS A 7 13.50 13.62 10.04
C LYS A 7 12.84 12.36 10.58
N HIS A 8 11.87 12.58 11.43
CA HIS A 8 10.74 11.69 11.62
C HIS A 8 10.05 11.72 10.26
N GLU A 9 10.64 11.04 9.28
CA GLU A 9 10.00 10.72 8.02
C GLU A 9 8.97 9.69 8.42
N GLN A 10 7.87 10.22 8.96
CA GLN A 10 6.68 9.50 9.34
C GLN A 10 6.22 8.91 8.02
N THR A 11 6.61 7.66 7.81
CA THR A 11 6.22 6.89 6.64
C THR A 11 4.76 6.56 6.88
N ASP A 12 3.87 7.52 6.57
CA ASP A 12 2.43 7.42 6.77
C ASP A 12 1.88 6.27 5.93
N ILE A 13 1.67 5.10 6.56
CA ILE A 13 0.97 3.98 5.94
C ILE A 13 -0.52 4.24 6.13
N ASP A 14 -1.25 4.44 5.03
CA ASP A 14 -2.67 4.82 5.08
C ASP A 14 -3.54 3.72 5.71
N VAL A 15 -3.19 2.45 5.50
CA VAL A 15 -3.96 1.29 5.99
C VAL A 15 -3.04 0.29 6.66
N ILE A 16 -3.40 -0.09 7.89
CA ILE A 16 -2.82 -1.24 8.58
C ILE A 16 -3.96 -2.13 9.06
N ALA A 17 -3.92 -3.40 8.66
CA ALA A 17 -4.75 -4.45 9.24
C ALA A 17 -3.85 -5.59 9.70
N ALA A 18 -4.06 -6.12 10.89
CA ALA A 18 -3.17 -7.11 11.48
C ALA A 18 -3.96 -8.23 12.14
N ASP A 19 -3.54 -9.47 11.90
CA ASP A 19 -3.97 -10.63 12.67
C ASP A 19 -2.80 -11.14 13.51
N ALA A 20 -2.90 -10.89 14.82
CA ALA A 20 -1.88 -11.28 15.79
C ALA A 20 -1.79 -12.80 16.00
N SER A 21 -2.84 -13.56 15.67
CA SER A 21 -2.91 -15.01 15.84
C SER A 21 -2.15 -15.71 14.72
N SER A 22 -2.43 -15.35 13.47
CA SER A 22 -1.69 -15.85 12.30
C SER A 22 -0.36 -15.15 12.07
N LYS A 23 -0.06 -14.08 12.83
CA LYS A 23 1.13 -13.23 12.66
C LYS A 23 1.21 -12.65 11.24
N THR A 24 0.07 -12.25 10.68
CA THR A 24 0.00 -11.61 9.36
C THR A 24 -0.37 -10.13 9.50
N ILE A 25 0.16 -9.32 8.59
CA ILE A 25 -0.17 -7.90 8.49
C ILE A 25 -0.44 -7.53 7.04
N LEU A 26 -1.40 -6.65 6.81
CA LEU A 26 -1.65 -5.99 5.55
C LEU A 26 -1.27 -4.51 5.71
N LEU A 27 -0.39 -4.06 4.84
CA LEU A 27 -0.04 -2.65 4.69
C LEU A 27 -0.69 -2.14 3.41
N GLY A 28 -1.31 -0.98 3.46
CA GLY A 28 -1.93 -0.41 2.29
C GLY A 28 -1.75 1.09 2.15
N GLU A 29 -1.88 1.51 0.89
CA GLU A 29 -1.83 2.91 0.47
C GLU A 29 -3.08 3.28 -0.32
N CYS A 30 -3.59 4.48 -0.07
CA CYS A 30 -4.78 5.03 -0.70
C CYS A 30 -4.37 6.20 -1.61
N LYS A 31 -4.62 6.08 -2.91
CA LYS A 31 -4.31 7.14 -3.88
C LYS A 31 -5.54 7.55 -4.67
N TRP A 32 -6.14 8.67 -4.24
CA TRP A 32 -7.32 9.26 -4.86
C TRP A 32 -6.96 10.31 -5.93
N ARG A 33 -6.39 9.86 -7.05
CA ARG A 33 -5.98 10.73 -8.17
C ARG A 33 -6.41 10.14 -9.51
N ASN A 34 -6.67 11.01 -10.50
CA ASN A 34 -7.07 10.57 -11.85
C ASN A 34 -5.90 9.95 -12.63
N ASN A 35 -4.68 10.45 -12.38
CA ASN A 35 -3.43 9.91 -12.90
C ASN A 35 -2.60 9.45 -11.70
N LEU A 36 -2.12 8.22 -11.75
CA LEU A 36 -1.36 7.57 -10.71
C LEU A 36 -0.07 7.03 -11.33
N ASP A 37 1.07 7.32 -10.73
CA ASP A 37 2.26 6.50 -10.99
C ASP A 37 2.11 5.20 -10.21
N GLU A 38 1.66 4.17 -10.91
CA GLU A 38 1.35 2.87 -10.32
C GLU A 38 2.61 2.20 -9.77
N THR A 39 3.74 2.32 -10.47
CA THR A 39 4.99 1.66 -10.05
C THR A 39 5.58 2.37 -8.85
N GLU A 40 5.67 3.71 -8.88
CA GLU A 40 6.18 4.48 -7.75
C GLU A 40 5.36 4.23 -6.49
N THR A 41 4.03 4.19 -6.60
CA THR A 41 3.12 3.93 -5.48
C THR A 41 3.38 2.55 -4.86
N ILE A 42 3.52 1.51 -5.69
CA ILE A 42 3.71 0.14 -5.22
C ILE A 42 5.10 -0.04 -4.60
N GLU A 43 6.16 0.47 -5.22
CA GLU A 43 7.51 0.34 -4.67
C GLU A 43 7.66 1.16 -3.39
N SER A 44 7.08 2.36 -3.32
CA SER A 44 7.07 3.16 -2.07
C SER A 44 6.34 2.48 -0.92
N LEU A 45 5.32 1.66 -1.21
CA LEU A 45 4.64 0.83 -0.21
C LEU A 45 5.50 -0.39 0.18
N ARG A 46 6.19 -1.01 -0.77
CA ARG A 46 7.11 -2.12 -0.51
C ARG A 46 8.29 -1.73 0.37
N ASP A 47 8.83 -0.53 0.19
CA ASP A 47 9.93 0.00 1.01
C ASP A 47 9.56 0.13 2.50
N ARG A 48 8.26 0.08 2.82
CA ARG A 48 7.72 0.15 4.20
C ARG A 48 7.51 -1.20 4.84
N VAL A 49 7.73 -2.30 4.12
CA VAL A 49 7.68 -3.65 4.68
C VAL A 49 8.70 -3.75 5.81
N GLY A 50 8.25 -4.25 6.97
CA GLY A 50 9.10 -4.40 8.16
C GLY A 50 9.19 -3.17 9.07
N LEU A 51 8.58 -2.03 8.71
CA LEU A 51 8.40 -0.91 9.64
C LEU A 51 7.57 -1.33 10.87
N VAL A 52 6.51 -2.11 10.64
CA VAL A 52 5.74 -2.75 11.71
C VAL A 52 6.31 -4.15 11.97
N ARG A 53 6.91 -4.34 13.14
CA ARG A 53 7.60 -5.59 13.53
C ARG A 53 6.65 -6.59 14.20
N GLY A 54 7.07 -7.85 14.28
CA GLY A 54 6.36 -8.90 15.01
C GLY A 54 5.36 -9.72 14.18
N PHE A 55 5.35 -9.51 12.86
CA PHE A 55 4.54 -10.26 11.90
C PHE A 55 5.46 -11.08 10.99
N ALA A 56 5.05 -12.32 10.71
CA ALA A 56 5.80 -13.27 9.89
C ALA A 56 5.55 -13.07 8.39
N ALA A 57 4.36 -12.60 8.02
CA ALA A 57 4.01 -12.33 6.62
C ALA A 57 3.37 -10.95 6.48
N THR A 58 3.67 -10.28 5.37
CA THR A 58 3.12 -8.98 5.00
C THR A 58 2.42 -9.07 3.65
N HIS A 59 1.15 -8.71 3.61
CA HIS A 59 0.39 -8.46 2.39
C HIS A 59 0.40 -6.98 2.06
N LEU A 60 0.36 -6.65 0.78
CA LEU A 60 0.31 -5.27 0.30
C LEU A 60 -1.00 -5.02 -0.41
N ALA A 61 -1.58 -3.85 -0.16
CA ALA A 61 -2.79 -3.40 -0.82
C ALA A 61 -2.64 -1.98 -1.36
N VAL A 62 -3.16 -1.72 -2.57
CA VAL A 62 -3.33 -0.36 -3.08
C VAL A 62 -4.80 -0.12 -3.39
N PHE A 63 -5.33 0.96 -2.83
CA PHE A 63 -6.68 1.42 -3.04
C PHE A 63 -6.66 2.66 -3.93
N THR A 64 -7.27 2.57 -5.11
CA THR A 64 -7.16 3.60 -6.13
C THR A 64 -8.52 4.11 -6.58
N LYS A 65 -8.52 5.26 -7.26
CA LYS A 65 -9.73 5.75 -7.92
C LYS A 65 -10.10 4.90 -9.13
N LYS A 66 -9.14 4.73 -10.04
CA LYS A 66 -9.27 3.96 -11.28
C LYS A 66 -8.53 2.63 -11.17
N PRO A 67 -8.91 1.60 -11.94
CA PRO A 67 -8.22 0.31 -11.95
C PRO A 67 -6.75 0.48 -12.32
N LEU A 68 -5.87 -0.34 -11.73
CA LEU A 68 -4.49 -0.43 -12.20
C LEU A 68 -4.46 -1.03 -13.62
N SER A 69 -3.45 -0.65 -14.39
CA SER A 69 -3.21 -1.22 -15.70
C SER A 69 -3.00 -2.74 -15.65
N LYS A 70 -3.36 -3.44 -16.73
CA LYS A 70 -3.14 -4.89 -16.86
C LYS A 70 -1.67 -5.26 -16.72
N ALA A 71 -0.77 -4.42 -17.25
CA ALA A 71 0.67 -4.64 -17.17
C ALA A 71 1.17 -4.59 -15.71
N THR A 72 0.69 -3.62 -14.93
CA THR A 72 1.02 -3.51 -13.50
C THR A 72 0.46 -4.70 -12.72
N ARG A 73 -0.80 -5.09 -12.93
CA ARG A 73 -1.37 -6.28 -12.27
C ARG A 73 -0.59 -7.56 -12.58
N ALA A 74 -0.11 -7.71 -13.83
CA ALA A 74 0.74 -8.84 -14.21
C ALA A 74 2.15 -8.77 -13.58
N LYS A 75 2.70 -7.57 -13.40
CA LYS A 75 4.00 -7.34 -12.74
C LYS A 75 3.94 -7.60 -11.23
N TYR A 76 2.78 -7.38 -10.60
CA TYR A 76 2.57 -7.53 -9.16
C TYR A 76 1.38 -8.44 -8.84
N PRO A 77 1.48 -9.76 -9.13
CA PRO A 77 0.33 -10.67 -9.02
C PRO A 77 -0.16 -10.90 -7.58
N GLU A 78 0.72 -10.71 -6.58
CA GLU A 78 0.41 -10.87 -5.15
C GLU A 78 -0.16 -9.58 -4.51
N LEU A 79 -0.24 -8.48 -5.28
CA LEU A 79 -0.75 -7.21 -4.79
C LEU A 79 -2.27 -7.22 -4.79
N ILE A 80 -2.87 -6.90 -3.64
CA ILE A 80 -4.30 -6.62 -3.56
C ILE A 80 -4.52 -5.22 -4.16
N ALA A 81 -5.24 -5.14 -5.28
CA ALA A 81 -5.42 -3.89 -6.01
C ALA A 81 -6.90 -3.67 -6.29
N GLU A 82 -7.51 -2.81 -5.50
CA GLU A 82 -8.93 -2.48 -5.54
C GLU A 82 -9.11 -1.03 -5.97
N SER A 83 -10.01 -0.80 -6.93
CA SER A 83 -10.40 0.55 -7.33
C SER A 83 -11.85 0.83 -7.04
N VAL A 84 -12.19 2.09 -6.81
CA VAL A 84 -13.59 2.51 -6.68
C VAL A 84 -14.37 2.18 -7.94
N ASP A 85 -13.81 2.43 -9.12
CA ASP A 85 -14.48 2.08 -10.39
C ASP A 85 -14.82 0.58 -10.46
N GLU A 86 -13.93 -0.32 -10.01
CA GLU A 86 -14.22 -1.76 -9.91
C GLU A 86 -15.28 -2.07 -8.85
N LEU A 87 -15.16 -1.51 -7.64
CA LEU A 87 -16.09 -1.75 -6.54
C LEU A 87 -17.54 -1.38 -6.90
N TYR A 88 -17.73 -0.24 -7.57
CA TYR A 88 -19.07 0.22 -8.00
C TYR A 88 -19.50 -0.32 -9.36
N SER A 89 -18.63 -1.01 -10.12
CA SER A 89 -19.04 -1.70 -11.36
C SER A 89 -19.87 -2.96 -11.13
N THR A 90 -19.94 -3.42 -9.88
CA THR A 90 -20.65 -4.64 -9.46
C THR A 90 -22.01 -4.37 -8.83
N LEU A 91 -22.43 -3.10 -8.74
CA LEU A 91 -23.73 -2.64 -8.27
C LEU A 91 -24.63 -2.25 -9.45
#